data_AF-A0A536DHS8-F1
#
_entry.id   AF-A0A536DHS8-F1
#
_cell.length_a   1.000
_cell.length_b   1.000
_cell.length_c   1.000
_cell.angle_alpha   90.00
_cell.angle_beta   90.00
_cell.angle_gamma   90.00
#
_symmetry.space_group_name_H-M   'P 1'
#
loop_
_entity.id
_entity.type
_entity.pdbx_description
1 polymer ?
#
loop_
_entity_poly.entity_id
_entity_poly.type
_entity_poly.pdbx_seq_one_letter_code
_entity_poly.pdbx_strand_id
1 'polypeptide(L)'
;MVHRVHRLRAQVALTAAFGLSMLVVVGAGAAVGRPNVQIAANQTDAYGEGQVIVFTYQQSFDCVDGPADDLDQNGIKSQQDPIEANGPKCVAGGTSRLDPAGDASADTAPLFVIVPFFETNATVPAATNPDCQPGFGNIAALVTLRYLTIPCDSLGPTLQSLTAKLGLKRADGTGIVPDAFKVPTPGQPTKVAPVQCPEPGPPLTAFTGTFGTCTTHTNTVDLSRVVGSVLGLTGPVRLPTPNHSHIIENNSYDLVWWKVIVELVVDPSVWPDANGDCPAHSGCLTSVQAMRSAQAAGKIFGGDIQTNFFLFFSADQFHSGH
;
A
#
# COMPACT_ATOMS: atom_id res chain seq x y z
N MET A 1 44.12 66.60 -59.42
CA MET A 1 43.76 65.23 -59.84
C MET A 1 42.28 65.04 -59.57
N VAL A 2 41.42 65.35 -60.54
CA VAL A 2 40.85 64.41 -61.52
C VAL A 2 39.84 63.43 -60.87
N HIS A 3 38.56 63.79 -61.06
CA HIS A 3 37.42 62.95 -61.47
C HIS A 3 36.99 61.72 -60.65
N ARG A 4 35.72 61.74 -60.17
CA ARG A 4 34.55 60.96 -60.70
C ARG A 4 34.23 59.80 -59.73
N VAL A 5 33.01 59.34 -59.46
CA VAL A 5 31.69 59.47 -60.10
C VAL A 5 30.60 58.90 -59.18
N HIS A 6 29.43 59.57 -59.21
CA HIS A 6 28.01 59.16 -59.05
C HIS A 6 27.57 58.08 -58.03
N ARG A 7 26.59 58.41 -57.15
CA ARG A 7 25.10 58.20 -57.25
C ARG A 7 24.73 56.73 -57.46
N LEU A 8 23.75 56.09 -56.80
CA LEU A 8 22.34 56.43 -56.51
C LEU A 8 21.87 55.56 -55.31
N ARG A 9 21.11 56.08 -54.34
CA ARG A 9 19.64 55.92 -54.20
C ARG A 9 19.07 54.55 -54.57
N ALA A 10 18.57 53.83 -53.55
CA ALA A 10 17.24 53.20 -53.57
C ALA A 10 16.84 52.79 -52.14
N GLN A 11 15.89 53.54 -51.56
CA GLN A 11 15.03 53.03 -50.49
C GLN A 11 13.98 52.12 -51.14
N VAL A 12 13.80 50.91 -50.62
CA VAL A 12 12.53 50.19 -50.71
C VAL A 12 12.27 49.62 -49.33
N ALA A 13 11.29 50.22 -48.65
CA ALA A 13 10.63 49.62 -47.50
C ALA A 13 9.79 48.44 -48.00
N LEU A 14 9.96 47.27 -47.38
CA LEU A 14 8.97 46.20 -47.45
C LEU A 14 8.69 45.70 -46.03
N THR A 15 7.58 46.18 -45.51
CA THR A 15 6.80 45.58 -44.42
C THR A 15 6.41 44.15 -44.81
N ALA A 16 6.80 43.17 -44.02
CA ALA A 16 6.22 41.84 -44.03
C ALA A 16 5.86 41.44 -42.60
N ALA A 17 4.58 41.14 -42.40
CA ALA A 17 3.94 40.77 -41.16
C ALA A 17 4.58 39.50 -40.57
N PHE A 18 5.08 39.60 -39.33
CA PHE A 18 5.32 38.43 -38.50
C PHE A 18 3.98 37.98 -37.93
N GLY A 19 3.32 37.08 -38.66
CA GLY A 19 2.15 36.38 -38.21
C GLY A 19 2.49 35.45 -37.03
N LEU A 20 1.66 35.54 -35.99
CA LEU A 20 1.50 34.56 -34.93
C LEU A 20 1.52 33.13 -35.51
N SER A 21 2.51 32.33 -35.11
CA SER A 21 2.40 30.87 -35.13
C SER A 21 2.79 30.36 -33.75
N MET A 22 1.90 30.61 -32.79
CA MET A 22 1.92 29.90 -31.53
C MET A 22 1.29 28.53 -31.79
N LEU A 23 2.13 27.57 -32.14
CA LEU A 23 1.73 26.17 -32.26
C LEU A 23 1.38 25.69 -30.84
N VAL A 24 0.09 25.70 -30.50
CA VAL A 24 -0.41 25.00 -29.32
C VAL A 24 -0.26 23.52 -29.62
N VAL A 25 0.83 22.92 -29.15
CA VAL A 25 0.94 21.47 -29.03
C VAL A 25 -0.02 21.07 -27.92
N VAL A 26 -1.28 20.81 -28.28
CA VAL A 26 -2.18 20.01 -27.45
C VAL A 26 -1.59 18.61 -27.47
N GLY A 27 -0.72 18.33 -26.50
CA GLY A 27 -0.31 16.97 -26.18
C GLY A 27 -1.53 16.21 -25.70
N ALA A 28 -2.30 15.67 -26.63
CA ALA A 28 -3.19 14.56 -26.34
C ALA A 28 -2.28 13.37 -25.99
N GLY A 29 -1.84 13.32 -24.73
CA GLY A 29 -1.33 12.09 -24.15
C GLY A 29 -2.49 11.10 -24.20
N ALA A 30 -2.49 10.25 -25.22
CA ALA A 30 -3.26 9.03 -25.15
C ALA A 30 -2.73 8.30 -23.93
N ALA A 31 -3.54 8.21 -22.87
CA ALA A 31 -3.31 7.24 -21.82
C ALA A 31 -3.29 5.89 -22.54
N VAL A 32 -2.10 5.34 -22.73
CA VAL A 32 -1.93 3.97 -23.20
C VAL A 32 -2.42 3.13 -22.03
N GLY A 33 -3.73 2.89 -21.99
CA GLY A 33 -4.33 1.97 -21.05
C GLY A 33 -3.58 0.65 -21.19
N ARG A 34 -3.07 0.13 -20.08
CA ARG A 34 -2.38 -1.16 -20.11
C ARG A 34 -3.31 -2.19 -20.73
N PRO A 35 -2.79 -3.06 -21.62
CA PRO A 35 -3.55 -4.24 -21.99
C PRO A 35 -3.97 -4.93 -20.69
N ASN A 36 -5.19 -5.46 -20.65
CA ASN A 36 -5.70 -6.24 -19.53
C ASN A 36 -4.87 -7.53 -19.45
N VAL A 37 -3.65 -7.43 -18.90
CA VAL A 37 -2.74 -8.55 -18.75
C VAL A 37 -3.31 -9.39 -17.62
N GLN A 38 -3.77 -10.59 -17.98
CA GLN A 38 -4.18 -11.55 -16.96
C GLN A 38 -2.92 -12.01 -16.23
N ILE A 39 -2.81 -11.63 -14.96
CA ILE A 39 -1.83 -12.18 -14.02
C ILE A 39 -2.27 -13.58 -13.57
N ALA A 40 -1.31 -14.46 -13.30
CA ALA A 40 -1.60 -15.81 -12.79
C ALA A 40 -2.16 -15.76 -11.35
N ALA A 41 -2.77 -16.86 -10.90
CA ALA A 41 -3.39 -16.92 -9.58
C ALA A 41 -2.41 -16.71 -8.40
N ASN A 42 -1.13 -17.02 -8.61
CA ASN A 42 -0.04 -16.80 -7.66
C ASN A 42 0.76 -15.53 -8.00
N GLN A 43 0.17 -14.57 -8.71
CA GLN A 43 0.82 -13.32 -9.07
C GLN A 43 0.06 -12.10 -8.55
N THR A 44 0.79 -11.02 -8.33
CA THR A 44 0.21 -9.71 -8.08
C THR A 44 1.07 -8.59 -8.66
N ASP A 45 0.44 -7.46 -8.95
CA ASP A 45 1.15 -6.25 -9.36
C ASP A 45 1.84 -5.62 -8.15
N ALA A 46 2.96 -4.96 -8.39
CA ALA A 46 3.68 -4.18 -7.39
C ALA A 46 4.41 -3.03 -8.07
N TYR A 47 5.05 -2.18 -7.29
CA TYR A 47 5.93 -1.13 -7.81
C TYR A 47 7.40 -1.38 -7.45
N GLY A 48 8.29 -1.02 -8.35
CA GLY A 48 9.74 -1.03 -8.14
C GLY A 48 10.39 -0.04 -9.07
N GLU A 49 11.24 0.85 -8.52
CA GLU A 49 12.01 1.82 -9.31
C GLU A 49 11.19 2.64 -10.33
N GLY A 50 9.98 3.03 -9.94
CA GLY A 50 9.09 3.86 -10.76
C GLY A 50 8.33 3.08 -11.83
N GLN A 51 8.42 1.75 -11.82
CA GLN A 51 7.76 0.85 -12.75
C GLN A 51 6.74 -0.01 -12.03
N VAL A 52 5.79 -0.57 -12.79
CA VAL A 52 4.99 -1.69 -12.27
C VAL A 52 5.68 -2.97 -12.66
N ILE A 53 5.74 -3.86 -11.69
CA ILE A 53 6.36 -5.17 -11.74
C ILE A 53 5.33 -6.21 -11.28
N VAL A 54 5.65 -7.48 -11.45
CA VAL A 54 4.84 -8.60 -10.99
C VAL A 54 5.59 -9.34 -9.90
N PHE A 55 4.93 -9.64 -8.80
CA PHE A 55 5.40 -10.63 -7.84
C PHE A 55 4.85 -12.00 -8.20
N THR A 56 5.69 -13.02 -8.17
CA THR A 56 5.29 -14.42 -8.34
C THR A 56 5.56 -15.18 -7.05
N TYR A 57 4.49 -15.55 -6.35
CA TYR A 57 4.55 -16.25 -5.08
C TYR A 57 4.80 -17.75 -5.29
N GLN A 58 5.74 -18.30 -4.53
CA GLN A 58 6.05 -19.75 -4.53
C GLN A 58 5.66 -20.43 -3.22
N GLN A 59 5.44 -19.65 -2.17
CA GLN A 59 4.97 -20.11 -0.87
C GLN A 59 4.03 -19.06 -0.27
N SER A 60 3.32 -19.45 0.79
CA SER A 60 2.57 -18.49 1.61
C SER A 60 3.54 -17.63 2.44
N PHE A 61 3.00 -16.62 3.09
CA PHE A 61 3.69 -15.82 4.10
C PHE A 61 4.18 -16.63 5.32
N ASP A 62 5.07 -16.02 6.10
CA ASP A 62 5.44 -16.48 7.44
C ASP A 62 5.48 -15.32 8.44
N CYS A 63 5.23 -15.63 9.72
CA CYS A 63 5.31 -14.71 10.85
C CYS A 63 6.29 -15.30 11.86
N VAL A 64 7.49 -14.71 11.92
CA VAL A 64 8.61 -15.29 12.66
C VAL A 64 8.62 -14.79 14.09
N ASP A 65 8.52 -15.73 15.02
CA ASP A 65 8.44 -15.45 16.46
C ASP A 65 9.66 -16.07 17.16
N GLY A 66 10.34 -15.28 17.97
CA GLY A 66 11.48 -15.71 18.76
C GLY A 66 11.07 -16.24 20.14
N PRO A 67 11.88 -17.13 20.75
CA PRO A 67 11.57 -17.70 22.07
C PRO A 67 11.50 -16.66 23.20
N ALA A 68 12.12 -15.50 22.99
CA ALA A 68 12.15 -14.40 23.96
C ALA A 68 11.11 -13.30 23.69
N ASP A 69 10.29 -13.44 22.63
CA ASP A 69 9.25 -12.47 22.31
C ASP A 69 8.07 -12.60 23.27
N ASP A 70 7.29 -11.52 23.37
CA ASP A 70 6.05 -11.40 24.14
C ASP A 70 5.09 -10.60 23.26
N LEU A 71 4.57 -11.25 22.23
CA LEU A 71 3.81 -10.62 21.15
C LEU A 71 2.43 -10.15 21.60
N ASP A 72 1.83 -10.81 22.58
CA ASP A 72 0.53 -10.41 23.13
C ASP A 72 0.62 -9.49 24.36
N GLN A 73 1.84 -9.17 24.81
CA GLN A 73 2.15 -8.22 25.87
C GLN A 73 1.58 -8.62 27.24
N ASN A 74 1.53 -9.93 27.52
CA ASN A 74 1.03 -10.47 28.78
C ASN A 74 2.13 -10.61 29.85
N GLY A 75 3.40 -10.34 29.49
CA GLY A 75 4.57 -10.42 30.36
C GLY A 75 5.22 -11.81 30.44
N ILE A 76 4.67 -12.79 29.73
CA ILE A 76 5.19 -14.15 29.60
C ILE A 76 5.83 -14.25 28.22
N LYS A 77 7.07 -14.76 28.18
CA LYS A 77 7.77 -14.93 26.90
C LYS A 77 7.22 -16.13 26.15
N SER A 78 7.25 -16.10 24.83
CA SER A 78 6.80 -17.16 23.92
C SER A 78 7.25 -18.56 24.34
N GLN A 79 8.53 -18.76 24.69
CA GLN A 79 9.04 -20.08 25.14
C GLN A 79 8.38 -20.64 26.43
N GLN A 80 7.68 -19.79 27.18
CA GLN A 80 6.92 -20.11 28.41
C GLN A 80 5.41 -19.96 28.20
N ASP A 81 4.97 -19.50 27.03
CA ASP A 81 3.57 -19.31 26.66
C ASP A 81 3.20 -20.25 25.50
N PRO A 82 2.62 -21.43 25.79
CA PRO A 82 2.22 -22.37 24.75
C PRO A 82 1.21 -21.82 23.73
N ILE A 83 0.48 -20.76 24.05
CA ILE A 83 -0.47 -20.13 23.12
C ILE A 83 0.29 -19.30 22.08
N GLU A 84 1.35 -18.62 22.51
CA GLU A 84 2.23 -17.85 21.63
C GLU A 84 3.18 -18.78 20.85
N ALA A 85 3.85 -19.72 21.52
CA ALA A 85 4.81 -20.62 20.89
C ALA A 85 4.22 -21.52 19.79
N ASN A 86 2.94 -21.86 19.88
CA ASN A 86 2.28 -22.76 18.91
C ASN A 86 1.33 -22.04 17.96
N GLY A 87 1.17 -20.72 18.09
CA GLY A 87 0.20 -19.93 17.34
C GLY A 87 0.86 -18.66 16.81
N PRO A 88 1.58 -18.74 15.67
CA PRO A 88 2.33 -17.60 15.15
C PRO A 88 1.43 -16.38 14.97
N LYS A 89 1.88 -15.22 15.44
CA LYS A 89 1.10 -13.97 15.39
C LYS A 89 1.78 -12.98 14.47
N CYS A 90 1.08 -12.53 13.45
CA CYS A 90 1.57 -11.47 12.58
C CYS A 90 1.30 -10.11 13.24
N VAL A 91 2.36 -9.43 13.68
CA VAL A 91 2.30 -8.22 14.51
C VAL A 91 2.95 -7.05 13.78
N ALA A 92 2.26 -5.91 13.76
CA ALA A 92 2.86 -4.63 13.41
C ALA A 92 3.41 -3.94 14.66
N GLY A 93 4.54 -3.23 14.53
CA GLY A 93 5.23 -2.60 15.65
C GLY A 93 6.12 -3.58 16.45
N GLY A 94 6.53 -4.68 15.82
CA GLY A 94 7.50 -5.64 16.33
C GLY A 94 8.45 -6.05 15.21
N THR A 95 9.64 -6.55 15.53
CA THR A 95 10.53 -7.12 14.51
C THR A 95 11.05 -8.45 15.01
N SER A 96 11.05 -9.45 14.13
CA SER A 96 11.80 -10.68 14.39
C SER A 96 13.30 -10.39 14.28
N ARG A 97 14.12 -11.13 15.02
CA ARG A 97 15.58 -11.09 14.84
C ARG A 97 16.05 -11.89 13.64
N LEU A 98 15.26 -12.89 13.25
CA LEU A 98 15.59 -13.82 12.18
C LEU A 98 14.51 -13.76 11.10
N ASP A 99 14.89 -14.07 9.87
CA ASP A 99 13.92 -14.40 8.83
C ASP A 99 13.57 -15.90 8.85
N PRO A 100 12.63 -16.36 8.01
CA PRO A 100 12.23 -17.77 7.98
C PRO A 100 13.35 -18.73 7.52
N ALA A 101 14.38 -18.23 6.85
CA ALA A 101 15.55 -19.03 6.47
C ALA A 101 16.57 -19.17 7.63
N GLY A 102 16.39 -18.39 8.71
CA GLY A 102 17.27 -18.37 9.87
C GLY A 102 18.39 -17.34 9.78
N ASP A 103 18.40 -16.50 8.75
CA ASP A 103 19.34 -15.40 8.60
C ASP A 103 18.89 -14.19 9.44
N ALA A 104 19.80 -13.23 9.65
CA ALA A 104 19.45 -12.02 10.40
C ALA A 104 18.43 -11.19 9.62
N SER A 105 17.31 -10.84 10.27
CA SER A 105 16.24 -10.07 9.60
C SER A 105 16.64 -8.64 9.18
N ALA A 106 17.80 -8.17 9.65
CA ALA A 106 18.37 -6.89 9.23
C ALA A 106 19.04 -6.97 7.85
N ASP A 107 19.41 -8.18 7.43
CA ASP A 107 20.06 -8.46 6.14
C ASP A 107 19.04 -8.90 5.07
N THR A 108 17.81 -9.21 5.48
CA THR A 108 16.70 -9.56 4.58
C THR A 108 16.21 -8.34 3.79
N ALA A 109 15.96 -8.54 2.49
CA ALA A 109 15.50 -7.49 1.59
C ALA A 109 14.15 -6.89 2.05
N PRO A 110 13.99 -5.55 2.08
CA PRO A 110 12.76 -4.92 2.50
C PRO A 110 11.70 -4.92 1.39
N LEU A 111 10.47 -5.28 1.77
CA LEU A 111 9.25 -5.00 1.03
C LEU A 111 8.46 -3.94 1.79
N PHE A 112 8.23 -2.79 1.15
CA PHE A 112 7.40 -1.73 1.70
C PHE A 112 5.96 -1.93 1.29
N VAL A 113 5.08 -2.06 2.28
CA VAL A 113 3.63 -2.17 2.11
C VAL A 113 3.03 -0.80 2.39
N ILE A 114 2.55 -0.13 1.35
CA ILE A 114 1.84 1.14 1.48
C ILE A 114 0.35 0.88 1.73
N VAL A 115 -0.18 1.51 2.77
CA VAL A 115 -1.58 1.38 3.19
C VAL A 115 -2.29 2.71 2.96
N PRO A 116 -3.42 2.77 2.22
CA PRO A 116 -4.14 4.01 1.97
C PRO A 116 -4.91 4.41 3.24
N PHE A 117 -4.21 5.09 4.14
CA PHE A 117 -4.68 5.53 5.44
C PHE A 117 -5.36 6.91 5.41
N PHE A 118 -5.99 7.23 4.28
CA PHE A 118 -6.80 8.43 4.01
C PHE A 118 -8.23 8.03 3.62
N GLU A 119 -9.11 9.00 3.42
CA GLU A 119 -10.50 8.79 3.00
C GLU A 119 -10.80 9.51 1.69
N THR A 120 -11.14 8.76 0.64
CA THR A 120 -11.57 9.37 -0.65
C THR A 120 -13.08 9.55 -0.72
N ASN A 121 -13.85 8.74 0.01
CA ASN A 121 -15.30 8.90 0.13
C ASN A 121 -15.84 8.49 1.50
N ALA A 122 -16.42 9.46 2.22
CA ALA A 122 -17.02 9.28 3.53
C ALA A 122 -18.36 8.53 3.53
N THR A 123 -19.01 8.38 2.36
CA THR A 123 -20.28 7.65 2.27
C THR A 123 -20.09 6.15 2.14
N VAL A 124 -18.87 5.70 1.83
CA VAL A 124 -18.56 4.26 1.73
C VAL A 124 -18.24 3.79 3.15
N PRO A 125 -19.05 2.87 3.72
CA PRO A 125 -18.80 2.36 5.06
C PRO A 125 -17.54 1.49 5.07
N ALA A 126 -17.03 1.22 6.28
CA ALA A 126 -16.08 0.13 6.47
C ALA A 126 -16.68 -1.15 5.89
N ALA A 127 -15.86 -1.89 5.18
CA ALA A 127 -16.28 -3.12 4.59
C ALA A 127 -16.55 -4.16 5.68
N THR A 128 -17.53 -5.02 5.44
CA THR A 128 -17.85 -6.16 6.32
C THR A 128 -17.14 -7.37 5.75
N ASN A 129 -16.14 -7.91 6.44
CA ASN A 129 -15.48 -9.13 5.97
C ASN A 129 -16.40 -10.35 6.25
N PRO A 130 -16.74 -11.19 5.26
CA PRO A 130 -17.48 -12.44 5.48
C PRO A 130 -16.67 -13.52 6.23
N ASP A 131 -15.35 -13.41 6.37
CA ASP A 131 -14.51 -14.24 7.26
C ASP A 131 -14.40 -13.65 8.67
N CYS A 132 -14.87 -12.42 8.84
CA CYS A 132 -15.09 -11.77 10.12
C CYS A 132 -16.48 -12.19 10.70
N GLN A 133 -17.16 -13.14 10.06
CA GLN A 133 -18.33 -13.83 10.64
C GLN A 133 -17.92 -14.58 11.92
N PRO A 134 -18.75 -14.59 12.96
CA PRO A 134 -18.62 -15.54 14.06
C PRO A 134 -18.89 -16.95 13.50
N GLY A 135 -17.88 -17.61 12.91
CA GLY A 135 -18.15 -18.81 12.13
C GLY A 135 -16.97 -19.62 11.60
N PHE A 136 -15.74 -19.11 11.59
CA PHE A 136 -14.57 -19.98 11.46
C PHE A 136 -14.35 -20.75 12.76
N GLY A 137 -15.05 -21.86 12.82
CA GLY A 137 -15.06 -22.83 13.91
C GLY A 137 -16.27 -22.69 14.80
N ASN A 138 -17.15 -23.69 14.77
CA ASN A 138 -17.91 -24.10 15.94
C ASN A 138 -16.95 -24.55 17.06
N ILE A 139 -16.14 -23.62 17.58
CA ILE A 139 -15.43 -23.73 18.85
C ILE A 139 -16.06 -22.72 19.81
N ALA A 140 -17.40 -22.64 19.81
CA ALA A 140 -18.17 -21.99 20.86
C ALA A 140 -18.05 -22.71 22.23
N ALA A 141 -17.08 -23.62 22.40
CA ALA A 141 -16.91 -24.42 23.62
C ALA A 141 -15.48 -24.47 24.18
N LEU A 142 -14.44 -23.92 23.53
CA LEU A 142 -13.11 -23.84 24.13
C LEU A 142 -12.43 -22.53 23.68
N VAL A 143 -11.74 -21.88 24.61
CA VAL A 143 -11.02 -20.60 24.48
C VAL A 143 -11.89 -19.37 24.81
N THR A 144 -12.34 -19.33 26.06
CA THR A 144 -12.56 -18.08 26.80
C THR A 144 -11.21 -17.44 27.15
N LEU A 145 -10.39 -17.04 26.17
CA LEU A 145 -9.10 -16.39 26.43
C LEU A 145 -8.86 -15.17 25.52
N ARG A 146 -9.08 -13.99 26.12
CA ARG A 146 -8.23 -12.78 26.10
C ARG A 146 -7.88 -12.10 24.77
N TYR A 147 -8.58 -12.35 23.67
CA TYR A 147 -8.41 -11.53 22.47
C TYR A 147 -9.71 -10.84 22.06
N LEU A 148 -9.69 -9.51 22.08
CA LEU A 148 -10.77 -8.68 21.58
C LEU A 148 -10.66 -8.67 20.04
N THR A 149 -11.26 -9.65 19.39
CA THR A 149 -11.54 -9.54 17.96
C THR A 149 -12.57 -8.43 17.81
N ILE A 150 -12.25 -7.37 17.07
CA ILE A 150 -13.21 -6.29 16.82
C ILE A 150 -14.36 -6.89 15.97
N PRO A 151 -15.61 -6.94 16.48
CA PRO A 151 -16.74 -7.40 15.69
C PRO A 151 -16.85 -6.53 14.44
N CYS A 152 -17.18 -7.10 13.27
CA CYS A 152 -17.19 -6.33 12.03
C CYS A 152 -18.13 -5.12 12.08
N ASP A 153 -19.25 -5.24 12.80
CA ASP A 153 -20.22 -4.16 13.02
C ASP A 153 -19.63 -2.98 13.83
N SER A 154 -18.55 -3.24 14.57
CA SER A 154 -17.83 -2.25 15.38
C SER A 154 -16.54 -1.76 14.71
N LEU A 155 -16.16 -2.30 13.54
CA LEU A 155 -14.92 -1.92 12.84
C LEU A 155 -14.93 -0.44 12.45
N GLY A 156 -16.00 0.02 11.80
CA GLY A 156 -16.14 1.43 11.39
C GLY A 156 -16.02 2.42 12.57
N PRO A 157 -16.87 2.31 13.61
CA PRO A 157 -16.78 3.18 14.79
C PRO A 157 -15.43 3.11 15.53
N THR A 158 -14.81 1.93 15.57
CA THR A 158 -13.49 1.76 16.18
C THR A 158 -12.41 2.48 15.37
N LEU A 159 -12.42 2.34 14.05
CA LEU A 159 -11.51 3.04 13.15
C LEU A 159 -11.69 4.56 13.25
N GLN A 160 -12.93 5.06 13.27
CA GLN A 160 -13.20 6.49 13.46
C GLN A 160 -12.67 7.01 14.81
N SER A 161 -12.82 6.23 15.88
CA SER A 161 -12.28 6.60 17.19
C SER A 161 -10.75 6.61 17.19
N LEU A 162 -10.13 5.63 16.53
CA LEU A 162 -8.69 5.52 16.36
C LEU A 162 -8.14 6.71 15.57
N THR A 163 -8.65 6.95 14.36
CA THR A 163 -8.19 8.00 13.45
C THR A 163 -8.43 9.40 14.01
N ALA A 164 -9.54 9.61 14.72
CA ALA A 164 -9.76 10.86 15.45
C ALA A 164 -8.66 11.13 16.49
N LYS A 165 -8.21 10.10 17.22
CA LYS A 165 -7.09 10.25 18.17
C LYS A 165 -5.76 10.46 17.47
N LEU A 166 -5.57 9.90 16.28
CA LEU A 166 -4.41 10.14 15.42
C LEU A 166 -4.43 11.51 14.72
N GLY A 167 -5.49 12.30 14.89
CA GLY A 167 -5.64 13.62 14.23
C GLY A 167 -6.14 13.55 12.78
N LEU A 168 -6.46 12.36 12.29
CA LEU A 168 -7.04 12.11 10.97
C LEU A 168 -8.55 12.28 11.04
N LYS A 169 -9.02 13.51 10.84
CA LYS A 169 -10.41 13.92 11.06
C LYS A 169 -11.03 14.54 9.82
N ARG A 170 -12.35 14.36 9.70
CA ARG A 170 -13.21 15.10 8.78
C ARG A 170 -13.43 16.53 9.29
N ALA A 171 -14.00 17.38 8.43
CA ALA A 171 -14.31 18.76 8.77
C ALA A 171 -15.29 18.91 9.96
N ASP A 172 -16.14 17.90 10.20
CA ASP A 172 -17.07 17.84 11.34
C ASP A 172 -16.40 17.38 12.65
N GLY A 173 -15.09 17.12 12.64
CA GLY A 173 -14.31 16.70 13.80
C GLY A 173 -14.36 15.21 14.12
N THR A 174 -15.15 14.43 13.40
CA THR A 174 -15.16 12.97 13.52
C THR A 174 -13.95 12.35 12.82
N GLY A 175 -13.49 11.19 13.29
CA GLY A 175 -12.42 10.47 12.60
C GLY A 175 -12.88 9.87 11.28
N ILE A 176 -11.91 9.53 10.44
CA ILE A 176 -12.15 8.87 9.15
C ILE A 176 -12.23 7.35 9.30
N VAL A 177 -12.88 6.69 8.34
CA VAL A 177 -12.62 5.28 8.04
C VAL A 177 -11.61 5.27 6.89
N PRO A 178 -10.39 4.76 7.07
CA PRO A 178 -9.42 4.73 5.99
C PRO A 178 -9.89 3.84 4.84
N ASP A 179 -9.55 4.23 3.61
CA ASP A 179 -9.89 3.47 2.40
C ASP A 179 -9.32 2.05 2.41
N ALA A 180 -8.21 1.84 3.13
CA ALA A 180 -7.64 0.53 3.42
C ALA A 180 -8.62 -0.50 4.02
N PHE A 181 -9.71 -0.03 4.65
CA PHE A 181 -10.74 -0.87 5.27
C PHE A 181 -12.10 -0.75 4.57
N LYS A 182 -12.13 -0.25 3.34
CA LYS A 182 -13.33 -0.10 2.52
C LYS A 182 -13.26 -1.03 1.32
N VAL A 183 -14.42 -1.37 0.77
CA VAL A 183 -14.56 -2.13 -0.47
C VAL A 183 -15.32 -1.30 -1.51
N PRO A 184 -15.00 -1.44 -2.81
CA PRO A 184 -15.78 -0.84 -3.87
C PRO A 184 -17.26 -1.26 -3.78
N THR A 185 -18.16 -0.31 -3.96
CA THR A 185 -19.60 -0.61 -4.05
C THR A 185 -19.95 -0.99 -5.49
N PRO A 186 -20.55 -2.16 -5.75
CA PRO A 186 -20.93 -2.56 -7.10
C PRO A 186 -21.80 -1.50 -7.79
N GLY A 187 -21.45 -1.15 -9.03
CA GLY A 187 -22.18 -0.16 -9.83
C GLY A 187 -21.92 1.30 -9.45
N GLN A 188 -20.99 1.58 -8.54
CA GLN A 188 -20.47 2.93 -8.29
C GLN A 188 -19.08 3.09 -8.92
N PRO A 189 -18.70 4.30 -9.37
CA PRO A 189 -17.30 4.59 -9.73
C PRO A 189 -16.37 4.20 -8.57
N THR A 190 -15.13 3.84 -8.87
CA THR A 190 -14.10 3.51 -7.86
C THR A 190 -13.92 4.71 -6.93
N LYS A 191 -14.60 4.70 -5.78
CA LYS A 191 -14.57 5.76 -4.76
C LYS A 191 -13.78 5.33 -3.52
N VAL A 192 -12.92 4.34 -3.70
CA VAL A 192 -11.93 3.87 -2.73
C VAL A 192 -10.58 3.84 -3.44
N ALA A 193 -9.51 4.03 -2.70
CA ALA A 193 -8.14 3.94 -3.22
C ALA A 193 -7.94 2.62 -4.00
N PRO A 194 -7.45 2.66 -5.24
CA PRO A 194 -7.09 1.45 -5.97
C PRO A 194 -5.89 0.76 -5.28
N VAL A 195 -5.90 -0.56 -5.21
CA VAL A 195 -4.83 -1.34 -4.56
C VAL A 195 -4.38 -2.49 -5.44
N GLN A 196 -3.13 -2.91 -5.31
CA GLN A 196 -2.59 -4.08 -6.01
C GLN A 196 -2.88 -5.38 -5.23
N CYS A 197 -4.14 -5.60 -4.87
CA CYS A 197 -4.58 -6.84 -4.23
C CYS A 197 -5.31 -7.69 -5.29
N PRO A 198 -4.82 -8.89 -5.61
CA PRO A 198 -5.49 -9.77 -6.56
C PRO A 198 -6.71 -10.40 -5.86
N GLU A 199 -7.87 -10.39 -6.52
CA GLU A 199 -9.05 -11.07 -6.01
C GLU A 199 -8.90 -12.60 -6.20
N PRO A 200 -9.41 -13.43 -5.27
CA PRO A 200 -9.59 -14.84 -5.56
C PRO A 200 -10.64 -15.06 -6.66
N GLY A 201 -10.22 -15.68 -7.76
CA GLY A 201 -11.12 -16.15 -8.83
C GLY A 201 -11.14 -15.26 -10.08
N PRO A 202 -11.57 -15.80 -11.24
CA PRO A 202 -11.62 -15.05 -12.48
C PRO A 202 -12.82 -14.08 -12.54
N PRO A 203 -12.65 -12.86 -13.10
CA PRO A 203 -11.40 -12.32 -13.66
C PRO A 203 -10.44 -11.80 -12.56
N LEU A 204 -9.18 -12.24 -12.59
CA LEU A 204 -8.12 -11.90 -11.63
C LEU A 204 -7.64 -10.42 -11.71
N THR A 205 -8.42 -9.53 -12.34
CA THR A 205 -7.89 -8.24 -12.87
C THR A 205 -8.68 -7.00 -12.46
N ALA A 206 -9.57 -7.07 -11.47
CA ALA A 206 -10.41 -5.91 -11.14
C ALA A 206 -9.81 -4.95 -10.10
N PHE A 207 -8.73 -5.31 -9.38
CA PHE A 207 -8.17 -4.48 -8.29
C PHE A 207 -9.24 -4.05 -7.24
N THR A 208 -10.29 -4.86 -7.07
CA THR A 208 -11.49 -4.51 -6.28
C THR A 208 -11.73 -5.45 -5.09
N GLY A 209 -10.73 -6.28 -4.77
CA GLY A 209 -10.88 -7.40 -3.84
C GLY A 209 -11.39 -7.01 -2.47
N THR A 210 -12.12 -7.93 -1.84
CA THR A 210 -12.50 -7.76 -0.43
C THR A 210 -11.23 -7.82 0.41
N PHE A 211 -10.99 -6.81 1.25
CA PHE A 211 -9.89 -6.79 2.22
C PHE A 211 -9.77 -8.09 3.01
N GLY A 212 -8.53 -8.52 3.27
CA GLY A 212 -8.25 -9.81 3.91
C GLY A 212 -8.36 -11.04 3.00
N THR A 213 -8.52 -10.85 1.68
CA THR A 213 -8.57 -11.98 0.71
C THR A 213 -7.41 -11.98 -0.28
N CYS A 214 -6.42 -11.09 -0.11
CA CYS A 214 -5.26 -11.03 -1.00
C CYS A 214 -4.49 -12.36 -0.95
N THR A 215 -4.17 -12.90 -2.13
CA THR A 215 -3.45 -14.17 -2.28
C THR A 215 -2.18 -14.18 -1.40
N THR A 216 -1.92 -15.28 -0.69
CA THR A 216 -0.71 -15.50 0.14
C THR A 216 -0.49 -14.52 1.30
N HIS A 217 -1.54 -13.87 1.81
CA HIS A 217 -1.46 -12.98 2.98
C HIS A 217 -2.16 -13.57 4.21
N THR A 218 -1.82 -13.06 5.39
CA THR A 218 -2.62 -13.31 6.60
C THR A 218 -3.98 -12.64 6.48
N ASN A 219 -5.01 -13.22 7.10
CA ASN A 219 -6.35 -12.63 7.15
C ASN A 219 -6.48 -11.57 8.24
N THR A 220 -5.59 -11.58 9.24
CA THR A 220 -5.59 -10.63 10.36
C THR A 220 -4.18 -10.18 10.73
N VAL A 221 -4.06 -8.93 11.17
CA VAL A 221 -2.83 -8.36 11.73
C VAL A 221 -3.10 -7.85 13.14
N ASP A 222 -2.17 -8.10 14.05
CA ASP A 222 -2.17 -7.56 15.39
C ASP A 222 -1.47 -6.18 15.41
N LEU A 223 -2.24 -5.13 15.68
CA LEU A 223 -1.79 -3.75 15.76
C LEU A 223 -1.63 -3.26 17.20
N SER A 224 -1.71 -4.14 18.20
CA SER A 224 -1.74 -3.75 19.62
C SER A 224 -0.53 -2.90 20.00
N ARG A 225 0.65 -3.20 19.44
CA ARG A 225 1.89 -2.45 19.71
C ARG A 225 1.88 -1.07 19.05
N VAL A 226 1.43 -0.97 17.79
CA VAL A 226 1.30 0.32 17.09
C VAL A 226 0.27 1.20 17.79
N VAL A 227 -0.92 0.66 18.05
CA VAL A 227 -2.01 1.42 18.69
C VAL A 227 -1.65 1.78 20.14
N GLY A 228 -1.01 0.88 20.88
CA GLY A 228 -0.53 1.16 22.23
C GLY A 228 0.55 2.23 22.29
N SER A 229 1.53 2.18 21.39
CA SER A 229 2.62 3.18 21.34
C SER A 229 2.14 4.56 20.92
N VAL A 230 1.16 4.64 20.01
CA VAL A 230 0.68 5.93 19.50
C VAL A 230 -0.44 6.52 20.36
N LEU A 231 -1.32 5.69 20.92
CA LEU A 231 -2.54 6.15 21.61
C LEU A 231 -2.57 5.87 23.12
N GLY A 232 -1.54 5.21 23.68
CA GLY A 232 -1.52 4.79 25.08
C GLY A 232 -2.64 3.80 25.41
N LEU A 233 -3.18 3.11 24.41
CA LEU A 233 -4.24 2.12 24.59
C LEU A 233 -3.63 0.77 25.01
N THR A 234 -4.21 0.16 26.03
CA THR A 234 -3.83 -1.17 26.48
C THR A 234 -4.87 -2.18 26.04
N GLY A 235 -4.45 -3.26 25.40
CA GLY A 235 -5.31 -4.37 25.01
C GLY A 235 -5.10 -4.81 23.57
N PRO A 236 -5.62 -5.99 23.22
CA PRO A 236 -5.46 -6.57 21.89
C PRO A 236 -6.24 -5.75 20.85
N VAL A 237 -5.57 -5.36 19.77
CA VAL A 237 -6.16 -4.72 18.60
C VAL A 237 -5.83 -5.55 17.38
N ARG A 238 -6.69 -6.52 17.07
CA ARG A 238 -6.60 -7.31 15.84
C ARG A 238 -7.59 -6.80 14.82
N LEU A 239 -7.08 -6.46 13.65
CA LEU A 239 -7.88 -6.04 12.52
C LEU A 239 -7.74 -7.06 11.39
N PRO A 240 -8.76 -7.21 10.54
CA PRO A 240 -8.55 -7.79 9.23
C PRO A 240 -7.39 -7.10 8.52
N THR A 241 -6.61 -7.86 7.77
CA THR A 241 -5.49 -7.31 7.00
C THR A 241 -6.01 -6.23 6.04
N PRO A 242 -5.52 -4.99 6.13
CA PRO A 242 -6.00 -3.90 5.30
C PRO A 242 -5.66 -4.13 3.83
N ASN A 243 -6.43 -3.52 2.93
CA ASN A 243 -6.04 -3.38 1.53
C ASN A 243 -4.78 -2.50 1.41
N HIS A 244 -3.84 -2.90 0.55
CA HIS A 244 -2.53 -2.27 0.43
C HIS A 244 -1.89 -2.53 -0.94
N SER A 245 -0.80 -1.82 -1.21
CA SER A 245 0.05 -1.97 -2.40
C SER A 245 1.51 -2.13 -1.98
N HIS A 246 2.37 -2.51 -2.93
CA HIS A 246 3.73 -2.99 -2.66
C HIS A 246 4.80 -2.12 -3.35
N ILE A 247 5.89 -1.84 -2.66
CA ILE A 247 7.08 -1.17 -3.21
C ILE A 247 8.34 -1.94 -2.78
N ILE A 248 9.23 -2.23 -3.72
CA ILE A 248 10.58 -2.73 -3.43
C ILE A 248 11.66 -1.73 -3.87
N GLU A 249 12.82 -1.75 -3.21
CA GLU A 249 13.94 -0.80 -3.43
C GLU A 249 14.68 -1.02 -4.75
N ASN A 250 14.61 -2.21 -5.30
CA ASN A 250 15.29 -2.57 -6.54
C ASN A 250 14.39 -3.49 -7.35
N ASN A 251 14.82 -3.82 -8.56
CA ASN A 251 14.17 -4.85 -9.34
C ASN A 251 14.76 -6.23 -9.01
N SER A 252 14.90 -6.59 -7.72
CA SER A 252 15.42 -7.92 -7.36
C SER A 252 14.45 -8.98 -7.85
N TYR A 253 14.90 -9.76 -8.83
CA TYR A 253 14.11 -10.82 -9.47
C TYR A 253 14.34 -12.19 -8.85
N ASP A 254 15.18 -12.26 -7.82
CA ASP A 254 15.47 -13.51 -7.14
C ASP A 254 14.29 -13.90 -6.24
N LEU A 255 14.07 -15.22 -6.15
CA LEU A 255 13.10 -15.80 -5.24
C LEU A 255 13.68 -15.79 -3.82
N VAL A 256 13.24 -14.83 -3.00
CA VAL A 256 13.77 -14.59 -1.65
C VAL A 256 12.66 -14.34 -0.63
N TRP A 257 13.02 -14.37 0.64
CA TRP A 257 12.19 -13.83 1.71
C TRP A 257 12.30 -12.31 1.74
N TRP A 258 11.15 -11.65 1.79
CA TRP A 258 11.01 -10.22 1.85
C TRP A 258 10.45 -9.81 3.20
N LYS A 259 11.16 -8.93 3.89
CA LYS A 259 10.73 -8.38 5.18
C LYS A 259 9.69 -7.29 4.96
N VAL A 260 8.50 -7.47 5.52
CA VAL A 260 7.43 -6.48 5.38
C VAL A 260 7.64 -5.30 6.32
N ILE A 261 7.63 -4.11 5.73
CA ILE A 261 7.65 -2.81 6.42
C ILE A 261 6.40 -2.05 6.02
N VAL A 262 5.61 -1.59 6.97
CA VAL A 262 4.32 -0.93 6.69
C VAL A 262 4.46 0.58 6.71
N GLU A 263 3.85 1.23 5.72
CA GLU A 263 3.84 2.68 5.54
C GLU A 263 2.38 3.18 5.46
N LEU A 264 1.96 4.00 6.42
CA LEU A 264 0.59 4.52 6.49
C LEU A 264 0.46 5.83 5.69
N VAL A 265 -0.02 5.75 4.45
CA VAL A 265 -0.16 6.91 3.56
C VAL A 265 -1.38 7.73 3.96
N VAL A 266 -1.20 9.01 4.27
CA VAL A 266 -2.29 9.90 4.73
C VAL A 266 -2.65 11.00 3.74
N ASP A 267 -1.90 11.13 2.64
CA ASP A 267 -2.19 12.08 1.55
C ASP A 267 -2.54 11.32 0.26
N PRO A 268 -3.80 11.40 -0.22
CA PRO A 268 -4.21 10.70 -1.44
C PRO A 268 -3.54 11.22 -2.71
N SER A 269 -2.91 12.40 -2.69
CA SER A 269 -2.29 12.99 -3.90
C SER A 269 -1.11 12.19 -4.44
N VAL A 270 -0.44 11.41 -3.59
CA VAL A 270 0.72 10.59 -3.96
C VAL A 270 0.39 9.11 -4.15
N TRP A 271 -0.87 8.72 -3.89
CA TRP A 271 -1.30 7.34 -4.00
C TRP A 271 -1.35 6.91 -5.48
N PRO A 272 -0.61 5.85 -5.87
CA PRO A 272 -0.57 5.38 -7.24
C PRO A 272 -1.80 4.52 -7.58
N ASP A 273 -2.23 4.60 -8.83
CA ASP A 273 -3.20 3.70 -9.44
C ASP A 273 -2.52 2.46 -10.02
N ALA A 274 -3.28 1.57 -10.66
CA ALA A 274 -2.76 0.34 -11.27
C ALA A 274 -1.65 0.57 -12.32
N ASN A 275 -1.57 1.77 -12.91
CA ASN A 275 -0.54 2.12 -13.88
C ASN A 275 0.70 2.74 -13.24
N GLY A 276 0.63 3.08 -11.94
CA GLY A 276 1.65 3.83 -11.22
C GLY A 276 1.45 5.35 -11.29
N ASP A 277 0.32 5.81 -11.82
CA ASP A 277 -0.01 7.24 -11.90
C ASP A 277 -0.72 7.69 -10.63
N CYS A 278 -0.55 8.94 -10.24
CA CYS A 278 -1.21 9.53 -9.07
C CYS A 278 -1.73 10.94 -9.38
N PRO A 279 -2.64 11.50 -8.57
CA PRO A 279 -3.18 12.84 -8.80
C PRO A 279 -2.12 13.96 -8.87
N ALA A 280 -1.01 13.82 -8.15
CA ALA A 280 0.10 14.77 -8.21
C ALA A 280 0.95 14.65 -9.48
N HIS A 281 0.77 13.59 -10.28
CA HIS A 281 1.52 13.20 -11.49
C HIS A 281 3.03 12.97 -11.30
N SER A 282 3.61 13.46 -10.21
CA SER A 282 5.01 13.35 -9.84
C SER A 282 5.13 13.00 -8.37
N GLY A 283 6.16 12.22 -8.02
CA GLY A 283 6.32 11.71 -6.66
C GLY A 283 5.26 10.69 -6.26
N CYS A 284 4.64 10.00 -7.23
CA CYS A 284 3.76 8.87 -6.98
C CYS A 284 4.55 7.78 -6.24
N LEU A 285 3.89 7.07 -5.32
CA LEU A 285 4.54 6.06 -4.48
C LEU A 285 4.82 4.76 -5.26
N THR A 286 5.71 4.85 -6.25
CA THR A 286 6.11 3.74 -7.14
C THR A 286 7.60 3.38 -7.01
N SER A 287 8.31 4.01 -6.09
CA SER A 287 9.70 3.69 -5.74
C SER A 287 9.98 4.02 -4.28
N VAL A 288 11.02 3.41 -3.71
CA VAL A 288 11.47 3.73 -2.35
C VAL A 288 11.89 5.19 -2.25
N GLN A 289 12.54 5.75 -3.28
CA GLN A 289 12.90 7.17 -3.29
C GLN A 289 11.66 8.09 -3.18
N ALA A 290 10.59 7.80 -3.93
CA ALA A 290 9.35 8.57 -3.85
C ALA A 290 8.69 8.44 -2.48
N MET A 291 8.69 7.23 -1.91
CA MET A 291 8.20 6.95 -0.57
C MET A 291 8.99 7.71 0.51
N ARG A 292 10.33 7.70 0.48
CA ARG A 292 11.16 8.49 1.40
C ARG A 292 10.88 10.00 1.27
N SER A 293 10.67 10.48 0.04
CA SER A 293 10.31 11.88 -0.20
C SER A 293 8.94 12.22 0.38
N ALA A 294 7.96 11.32 0.26
CA ALA A 294 6.63 11.47 0.83
C ALA A 294 6.64 11.41 2.38
N GLN A 295 7.45 10.54 2.98
CA GLN A 295 7.69 10.53 4.43
C GLN A 295 8.25 11.88 4.91
N ALA A 296 9.29 12.40 4.24
CA ALA A 296 9.89 13.70 4.57
C ALA A 296 8.90 14.86 4.42
N ALA A 297 7.93 14.74 3.51
CA ALA A 297 6.87 15.71 3.30
C ALA A 297 5.66 15.55 4.26
N GLY A 298 5.70 14.59 5.19
CA GLY A 298 4.60 14.33 6.13
C GLY A 298 3.37 13.68 5.50
N LYS A 299 3.52 13.08 4.31
CA LYS A 299 2.44 12.38 3.59
C LYS A 299 2.27 10.93 4.03
N ILE A 300 3.19 10.42 4.83
CA ILE A 300 3.16 9.09 5.45
C ILE A 300 3.27 9.28 6.95
N PHE A 301 2.35 8.65 7.68
CA PHE A 301 2.25 8.74 9.13
C PHE A 301 3.13 7.71 9.81
N GLY A 302 3.90 8.13 10.82
CA GLY A 302 4.65 7.24 11.70
C GLY A 302 5.96 6.65 11.11
N GLY A 303 6.19 6.79 9.81
CA GLY A 303 7.35 6.21 9.12
C GLY A 303 7.30 4.68 9.08
N ASP A 304 8.47 4.05 8.98
CA ASP A 304 8.64 2.60 8.83
C ASP A 304 8.11 1.82 10.04
N ILE A 305 6.91 1.26 9.90
CA ILE A 305 6.34 0.36 10.91
C ILE A 305 6.90 -1.04 10.66
N GLN A 306 7.84 -1.45 11.51
CA GLN A 306 8.43 -2.77 11.46
C GLN A 306 7.40 -3.86 11.76
N THR A 307 7.57 -5.02 11.13
CA THR A 307 6.76 -6.22 11.38
C THR A 307 7.65 -7.45 11.61
N ASN A 308 7.05 -8.54 12.10
CA ASN A 308 7.62 -9.89 12.06
C ASN A 308 7.14 -10.69 10.84
N PHE A 309 6.59 -10.02 9.84
CA PHE A 309 5.92 -10.62 8.69
C PHE A 309 6.87 -10.69 7.49
N PHE A 310 6.84 -11.84 6.81
CA PHE A 310 7.67 -12.11 5.65
C PHE A 310 6.86 -12.73 4.52
N LEU A 311 7.17 -12.32 3.28
CA LEU A 311 6.59 -12.88 2.06
C LEU A 311 7.69 -13.55 1.23
N PHE A 312 7.34 -14.63 0.52
CA PHE A 312 8.29 -15.38 -0.32
C PHE A 312 7.88 -15.33 -1.79
N PHE A 313 8.59 -14.52 -2.57
CA PHE A 313 8.30 -14.32 -3.99
C PHE A 313 9.55 -13.91 -4.77
N SER A 314 9.51 -14.13 -6.09
CA SER A 314 10.36 -13.43 -7.05
C SER A 314 9.59 -12.23 -7.61
N ALA A 315 10.30 -11.16 -7.95
CA ALA A 315 9.72 -10.10 -8.78
C ALA A 315 10.09 -10.32 -10.25
N ASP A 316 9.37 -9.69 -11.17
CA ASP A 316 9.69 -9.61 -12.59
C ASP A 316 9.18 -8.29 -13.16
N GLN A 317 9.91 -7.67 -14.08
CA GLN A 317 9.32 -6.58 -14.87
C GLN A 317 8.20 -7.14 -15.74
N PHE A 318 7.14 -6.36 -15.91
CA PHE A 318 6.17 -6.63 -16.96
C PHE A 318 6.89 -6.59 -18.32
N HIS A 319 7.10 -7.75 -18.92
CA HIS A 319 7.55 -7.82 -20.30
C HIS A 319 6.42 -7.30 -21.17
N SER A 320 6.57 -6.10 -21.73
CA SER A 320 5.73 -5.62 -22.82
C SER A 320 6.01 -6.47 -24.06
N GLY A 321 5.41 -7.66 -24.15
CA GLY A 321 5.54 -8.50 -25.34
C GLY A 321 5.11 -9.95 -25.15
N HIS A 322 3.87 -10.25 -25.53
CA HIS A 322 3.58 -11.12 -26.67
C HIS A 322 2.34 -10.62 -27.41
#